data_AF-A0A7G5XBL1-F1
#
_entry.id   AF-A0A7G5XBL1-F1
#
_cell.length_a   1.000
_cell.length_b   1.000
_cell.length_c   1.000
_cell.angle_alpha   90.00
_cell.angle_beta   90.00
_cell.angle_gamma   90.00
#
_symmetry.space_group_name_H-M   'P 1'
#
loop_
_entity.id
_entity.type
_entity.pdbx_description
1 polymer ?
#
loop_
_entity_poly.entity_id
_entity_poly.type
_entity_poly.pdbx_seq_one_letter_code
_entity_poly.pdbx_strand_id
1 'polypeptide(L)'
;MRRLIANLPDSYRKDIHVTNSIEFLDKREWGLALDSLIEFAEETEFHPSEEFWLGLAGTADKMKLTDIANYCRKHLDINEKK
;
A
#
# COMPACT_ATOMS: atom_id res chain seq x y z
N MET A 1 1.93 0.76 -7.96
CA MET A 1 2.92 0.29 -6.96
C MET A 1 4.27 1.00 -7.01
N ARG A 2 5.17 0.85 -8.01
CA ARG A 2 6.52 1.48 -7.94
C ARG A 2 6.53 2.99 -7.64
N ARG A 3 5.57 3.75 -8.18
CA ARG A 3 5.42 5.18 -7.86
C ARG A 3 4.98 5.45 -6.42
N LEU A 4 4.20 4.56 -5.80
CA LEU A 4 3.78 4.70 -4.40
C LEU A 4 4.99 4.55 -3.48
N ILE A 5 5.81 3.52 -3.73
CA ILE A 5 7.05 3.27 -2.99
C ILE A 5 8.04 4.44 -3.18
N ALA A 6 8.15 4.98 -4.39
CA ALA A 6 9.03 6.11 -4.67
C ALA A 6 8.60 7.42 -3.97
N ASN A 7 7.32 7.55 -3.61
CA ASN A 7 6.79 8.70 -2.90
C ASN A 7 6.89 8.57 -1.37
N LEU A 8 7.30 7.39 -0.85
CA LEU A 8 7.53 7.23 0.57
C LEU A 8 8.78 8.01 1.00
N PRO A 9 8.77 8.64 2.19
CA PRO A 9 9.97 9.23 2.76
C PRO A 9 11.13 8.24 2.84
N ASP A 10 12.36 8.71 2.61
CA ASP A 10 13.55 7.85 2.57
C ASP A 10 13.78 7.09 3.89
N SER A 11 13.29 7.61 5.02
CA SER A 11 13.32 6.94 6.33
C SER A 11 12.63 5.57 6.32
N TYR A 12 11.59 5.40 5.49
CA TYR A 12 10.82 4.16 5.40
C TYR A 12 11.37 3.17 4.36
N ARG A 13 12.39 3.55 3.56
CA ARG A 13 12.97 2.62 2.57
C ARG A 13 13.67 1.40 3.18
N LYS A 14 14.05 1.49 4.45
CA LYS A 14 14.66 0.39 5.21
C LYS A 14 13.64 -0.40 6.02
N ASP A 15 12.37 0.02 5.98
CA ASP A 15 11.30 -0.74 6.60
C ASP A 15 11.18 -2.11 5.92
N ILE A 16 10.96 -3.14 6.73
CA ILE A 16 10.93 -4.53 6.25
C ILE A 16 9.78 -4.73 5.26
N HIS A 17 8.64 -4.09 5.50
CA HIS A 17 7.45 -4.21 4.67
C HIS A 17 7.63 -3.50 3.32
N VAL A 18 8.29 -2.35 3.32
CA VAL A 18 8.67 -1.65 2.08
C VAL A 18 9.68 -2.47 1.28
N THR A 19 10.67 -3.05 1.95
CA THR A 19 11.68 -3.92 1.33
C THR A 19 11.03 -5.16 0.71
N ASN A 20 10.18 -5.85 1.46
CA ASN A 20 9.43 -7.02 1.00
C ASN A 20 8.56 -6.68 -0.20
N SER A 21 7.84 -5.54 -0.16
CA SER A 21 7.04 -5.10 -1.30
C SER A 21 7.89 -4.94 -2.57
N ILE A 22 9.07 -4.33 -2.48
CA ILE A 22 9.98 -4.19 -3.62
C ILE A 22 10.42 -5.57 -4.15
N GLU A 23 10.81 -6.49 -3.28
CA GLU A 23 11.21 -7.84 -3.70
C GLU A 23 10.07 -8.60 -4.39
N PHE A 24 8.85 -8.54 -3.85
CA PHE A 24 7.67 -9.15 -4.44
C PHE A 24 7.32 -8.53 -5.79
N LEU A 25 7.48 -7.20 -5.94
CA LEU A 25 7.31 -6.54 -7.25
C LEU A 25 8.28 -7.07 -8.30
N ASP A 26 9.54 -7.28 -7.93
CA ASP A 26 10.56 -7.76 -8.87
C ASP A 26 10.34 -9.23 -9.24
N LYS A 27 9.78 -10.03 -8.32
CA LYS A 27 9.33 -11.41 -8.57
C LYS A 27 7.97 -11.51 -9.28
N ARG A 28 7.29 -10.38 -9.54
CA ARG A 28 5.92 -10.31 -10.08
C ARG A 28 4.86 -10.94 -9.17
N GLU A 29 5.16 -11.05 -7.89
CA GLU A 29 4.26 -11.51 -6.83
C GLU A 29 3.40 -10.34 -6.34
N TRP A 30 2.64 -9.76 -7.25
CA TRP A 30 2.00 -8.47 -7.06
C TRP A 30 0.98 -8.41 -5.91
N GLY A 31 0.34 -9.53 -5.58
CA GLY A 31 -0.57 -9.63 -4.43
C GLY A 31 0.18 -9.45 -3.12
N LEU A 32 1.27 -10.21 -2.94
CA LEU A 32 2.16 -10.09 -1.78
C LEU A 32 2.80 -8.70 -1.70
N ALA A 33 3.13 -8.10 -2.85
CA ALA A 33 3.63 -6.73 -2.88
C ALA A 33 2.61 -5.70 -2.37
N LEU A 34 1.32 -5.91 -2.65
CA LEU A 34 0.21 -5.08 -2.17
C LEU A 34 -0.01 -5.31 -0.67
N ASP A 35 -0.05 -6.56 -0.24
CA ASP A 35 -0.26 -6.93 1.17
C ASP A 35 0.83 -6.32 2.06
N SER A 36 2.10 -6.43 1.68
CA SER A 36 3.18 -5.79 2.45
C SER A 36 3.08 -4.27 2.51
N LEU A 37 2.52 -3.59 1.50
CA LEU A 37 2.29 -2.13 1.59
C LEU A 37 1.13 -1.77 2.50
N ILE A 38 0.17 -2.66 2.67
CA ILE A 38 -0.95 -2.49 3.61
C ILE A 38 -0.44 -2.73 5.04
N GLU A 39 0.33 -3.80 5.26
CA GLU A 39 0.98 -4.06 6.56
C GLU A 39 1.87 -2.89 6.98
N PHE A 40 2.67 -2.35 6.04
CA PHE A 40 3.43 -1.11 6.28
C PHE A 40 2.55 0.05 6.77
N ALA A 41 1.39 0.25 6.14
CA ALA A 41 0.48 1.34 6.44
C ALA A 41 -0.28 1.14 7.76
N GLU A 42 -0.36 -0.08 8.28
CA GLU A 42 -1.04 -0.42 9.54
C GLU A 42 -0.09 -0.49 10.73
N GLU A 43 1.12 -1.02 10.52
CA GLU A 43 2.08 -1.28 11.59
C GLU A 43 2.99 -0.09 11.90
N THR A 44 3.04 0.90 11.02
CA THR A 44 3.86 2.09 11.24
C THR A 44 3.02 3.27 11.70
N GLU A 45 3.62 4.20 12.45
CA GLU A 45 2.99 5.51 12.76
C GLU A 45 2.87 6.41 11.52
N PHE A 46 3.25 5.91 10.34
CA PHE A 46 3.01 6.59 9.09
C PHE A 46 1.50 6.71 8.90
N HIS A 47 0.98 7.93 9.02
CA HIS A 47 -0.40 8.21 8.68
C HIS A 47 -0.47 8.28 7.16
N PRO A 48 -0.91 7.22 6.47
CA PRO A 48 -0.82 7.17 5.02
C PRO A 48 -1.84 8.16 4.44
N SER A 49 -1.42 8.93 3.45
CA SER A 49 -2.31 9.90 2.81
C SER A 49 -3.47 9.20 2.08
N GLU A 50 -4.55 9.94 1.84
CA GLU A 50 -5.64 9.48 0.97
C GLU A 50 -5.12 9.03 -0.40
N GLU A 51 -4.17 9.77 -0.99
CA GLU A 51 -3.56 9.41 -2.27
C GLU A 51 -2.83 8.06 -2.22
N PHE A 52 -2.23 7.72 -1.07
CA PHE A 52 -1.57 6.42 -0.90
C PHE A 52 -2.61 5.28 -0.93
N TRP A 53 -3.67 5.41 -0.14
CA TRP A 53 -4.77 4.43 -0.09
C TRP A 53 -5.52 4.31 -1.42
N LEU A 54 -5.80 5.43 -2.10
CA LEU A 54 -6.36 5.44 -3.46
C LEU A 54 -5.43 4.75 -4.47
N GLY A 55 -4.13 4.96 -4.32
CA GLY A 55 -3.11 4.31 -5.14
C GLY A 55 -3.06 2.79 -4.95
N LEU A 56 -3.20 2.31 -3.71
CA LEU A 56 -3.31 0.89 -3.40
C LEU A 56 -4.62 0.31 -3.97
N ALA A 57 -5.76 0.95 -3.71
CA ALA A 57 -7.07 0.52 -4.20
C ALA A 57 -7.09 0.42 -5.74
N GLY A 58 -6.62 1.47 -6.43
CA GLY A 58 -6.57 1.49 -7.90
C GLY A 58 -5.54 0.52 -8.48
N THR A 59 -4.52 0.12 -7.71
CA THR A 59 -3.63 -0.98 -8.11
C THR A 59 -4.37 -2.31 -7.95
N ALA A 60 -4.98 -2.57 -6.80
CA ALA A 60 -5.74 -3.80 -6.53
C ALA A 60 -6.89 -4.03 -7.54
N ASP A 61 -7.62 -2.98 -7.95
CA ASP A 61 -8.65 -3.05 -8.99
C ASP A 61 -8.11 -3.57 -10.33
N LYS A 62 -6.98 -3.00 -10.79
CA LYS A 62 -6.32 -3.41 -12.05
C LYS A 62 -5.90 -4.88 -12.02
N MET A 63 -5.71 -5.40 -10.81
CA MET A 63 -5.31 -6.77 -10.53
C MET A 63 -6.48 -7.71 -10.25
N LYS A 64 -7.71 -7.18 -10.26
CA LYS A 64 -8.94 -7.91 -9.88
C LYS A 64 -8.90 -8.47 -8.44
N LEU A 65 -8.15 -7.81 -7.56
CA LEU A 65 -8.07 -8.12 -6.12
C LEU A 65 -9.14 -7.29 -5.38
N THR A 66 -10.41 -7.63 -5.62
CA THR A 66 -11.56 -6.82 -5.18
C THR A 66 -11.62 -6.62 -3.67
N ASP A 67 -11.26 -7.65 -2.89
CA ASP A 67 -11.28 -7.58 -1.43
C ASP A 67 -10.24 -6.57 -0.89
N ILE A 68 -9.03 -6.59 -1.46
CA ILE A 68 -7.95 -5.65 -1.14
C ILE A 68 -8.33 -4.22 -1.56
N ALA A 69 -8.93 -4.06 -2.74
CA ALA A 69 -9.39 -2.76 -3.21
C ALA A 69 -10.45 -2.16 -2.28
N ASN A 70 -11.41 -2.98 -1.84
CA ASN A 70 -12.45 -2.57 -0.89
C ASN A 70 -11.87 -2.27 0.49
N TYR A 71 -10.87 -3.05 0.92
CA TYR A 71 -10.15 -2.81 2.17
C TYR A 71 -9.49 -1.42 2.18
N CYS A 72 -8.72 -1.10 1.14
CA CYS A 72 -8.05 0.19 1.01
C CYS A 72 -9.05 1.37 0.99
N ARG A 73 -10.21 1.20 0.34
CA ARG A 73 -11.25 2.24 0.32
C ARG A 73 -11.91 2.47 1.66
N LYS A 74 -12.10 1.43 2.49
CA LYS A 74 -12.66 1.60 3.83
C LYS A 74 -11.81 2.52 4.71
N HIS A 75 -10.49 2.51 4.53
CA HIS A 75 -9.58 3.42 5.23
C HIS A 75 -9.73 4.89 4.79
N LEU A 76 -10.26 5.14 3.59
CA LEU A 76 -10.61 6.49 3.14
C LEU A 76 -11.85 7.01 3.87
N ASP A 77 -12.91 6.19 3.94
CA ASP A 77 -14.18 6.55 4.60
C ASP A 77 -14.01 6.79 6.12
N ILE A 78 -13.00 6.16 6.74
CA ILE A 78 -12.68 6.33 8.16
C ILE A 78 -11.95 7.65 8.41
N ASN A 79 -11.09 8.10 7.49
CA ASN A 79 -10.33 9.34 7.64
C ASN A 79 -11.18 10.60 7.43
N GLU A 80 -12.28 10.55 6.68
CA GLU A 80 -13.23 11.68 6.58
C GLU A 80 -14.08 11.90 7.85
N LYS A 81 -14.11 10.93 8.77
CA LYS A 81 -14.95 10.97 9.99
C LYS A 81 -14.21 11.32 11.28
N LYS A 82 -12.92 11.67 11.21
CA LYS A 82 -12.13 12.17 12.35
C LYS A 82 -11.88 13.66 12.22
#